data_AF-A0A832MTE5-F1
#
_entry.id   AF-A0A832MTE5-F1
#
_cell.length_a   1.000
_cell.length_b   1.000
_cell.length_c   1.000
_cell.angle_alpha   90.00
_cell.angle_beta   90.00
_cell.angle_gamma   90.00
#
_symmetry.space_group_name_H-M   'P 1'
#
loop_
_entity.id
_entity.type
_entity.pdbx_description
1 polymer ?
#
loop_
_entity_poly.entity_id
_entity_poly.type
_entity_poly.pdbx_seq_one_letter_code
_entity_poly.pdbx_strand_id
1 'polypeptide(L)'
;MGNKLKGKDLIKLGFPKNNSINIALGQISRYRKKVTKEHILTEAAEVLKNPEKFCGNAIWGKVAEGLLAPIEIKMHALRNTRVPFSIYGENEIDERAKFQLYDALKLPIAVQGALMPDAHTGYGLPIGGVLATENAVIPYGVGVDIGCSMSLSVYPVKASYLKGRQHQFKNILSEHTKFGMRETHAVKHSHEIFERSIFREIPLLQQLKDKAYKQLGTSGGGNHFVEFGIVSISNDKNEFQ
;
A
#
# COMPACT_ATOMS: atom_id res chain seq x y z
N MET A 1 11.23 -21.78 -27.97
CA MET A 1 11.78 -21.19 -26.72
C MET A 1 12.67 -19.94 -26.93
N GLY A 2 12.55 -19.17 -28.03
CA GLY A 2 13.60 -18.20 -28.43
C GLY A 2 13.29 -16.69 -28.55
N ASN A 3 12.04 -16.21 -28.43
CA ASN A 3 11.69 -14.84 -28.90
C ASN A 3 11.45 -13.77 -27.82
N LYS A 4 11.69 -14.06 -26.53
CA LYS A 4 11.44 -13.08 -25.46
C LYS A 4 12.70 -12.25 -25.22
N LEU A 5 12.59 -10.92 -25.40
CA LEU A 5 13.65 -9.96 -25.10
C LEU A 5 14.06 -10.07 -23.62
N LYS A 6 15.37 -10.11 -23.36
CA LYS A 6 15.95 -10.17 -22.01
C LYS A 6 16.81 -8.94 -21.75
N GLY A 7 17.03 -8.62 -20.48
CA GLY A 7 17.93 -7.51 -20.09
C GLY A 7 19.34 -7.65 -20.66
N LYS A 8 19.86 -8.87 -20.81
CA LYS A 8 21.15 -9.14 -21.46
C LYS A 8 21.20 -8.64 -22.92
N ASP A 9 20.08 -8.64 -23.64
CA ASP A 9 20.02 -8.13 -25.01
C ASP A 9 20.17 -6.59 -25.03
N LEU A 10 19.54 -5.89 -24.10
CA LEU A 10 19.66 -4.42 -23.96
C LEU A 10 21.07 -4.01 -23.47
N ILE A 11 21.67 -4.79 -22.57
CA ILE A 11 23.07 -4.57 -22.16
C ILE A 11 24.01 -4.69 -23.36
N LYS A 12 23.80 -5.66 -24.26
CA LYS A 12 24.59 -5.80 -25.49
C LYS A 12 24.42 -4.61 -26.44
N LEU A 13 23.26 -3.97 -26.45
CA LEU A 13 23.04 -2.73 -27.21
C LEU A 13 23.74 -1.50 -26.61
N GLY A 14 24.24 -1.58 -25.37
CA GLY A 14 24.92 -0.47 -24.71
C GLY A 14 24.06 0.29 -23.70
N PHE A 15 22.90 -0.25 -23.28
CA PHE A 15 22.12 0.37 -22.22
C PHE A 15 22.92 0.43 -20.90
N PRO A 16 22.86 1.55 -20.16
CA PRO A 16 23.52 1.68 -18.88
C PRO A 16 22.95 0.66 -17.88
N LYS A 17 23.80 0.14 -16.99
CA LYS A 17 23.41 -0.80 -15.93
C LYS A 17 22.70 -0.10 -14.76
N ASN A 18 21.70 0.72 -15.07
CA ASN A 18 20.84 1.41 -14.13
C ASN A 18 19.37 0.96 -14.34
N ASN A 19 18.41 1.70 -13.78
CA ASN A 19 17.00 1.34 -13.87
C ASN A 19 16.41 1.41 -15.29
N SER A 20 17.09 2.03 -16.27
CA SER A 20 16.62 2.14 -17.67
C SER A 20 16.27 0.79 -18.30
N ILE A 21 17.03 -0.27 -18.00
CA ILE A 21 16.78 -1.63 -18.51
C ILE A 21 15.46 -2.18 -17.98
N ASN A 22 15.19 -2.01 -16.69
CA ASN A 22 13.94 -2.49 -16.08
C ASN A 22 12.75 -1.70 -16.61
N ILE A 23 12.89 -0.38 -16.78
CA ILE A 23 11.88 0.48 -17.39
C ILE A 23 11.59 -0.01 -18.81
N ALA A 24 12.62 -0.23 -19.64
CA ALA A 24 12.48 -0.71 -21.01
C ALA A 24 11.77 -2.07 -21.08
N LEU A 25 12.21 -3.05 -20.28
CA LEU A 25 11.57 -4.37 -20.23
C LEU A 25 10.10 -4.28 -19.79
N GLY A 26 9.80 -3.43 -18.80
CA GLY A 26 8.44 -3.16 -18.34
C GLY A 26 7.56 -2.59 -19.46
N GLN A 27 8.03 -1.53 -20.13
CA GLN A 27 7.32 -0.87 -21.24
C GLN A 27 7.07 -1.82 -22.41
N ILE A 28 8.09 -2.58 -22.82
CA ILE A 28 8.01 -3.55 -23.92
C ILE A 28 7.03 -4.67 -23.57
N SER A 29 7.07 -5.19 -22.34
CA SER A 29 6.14 -6.23 -21.89
C SER A 29 4.69 -5.76 -21.85
N ARG A 30 4.47 -4.46 -21.64
CA ARG A 30 3.15 -3.82 -21.56
C ARG A 30 2.59 -3.50 -22.94
N TYR A 31 3.37 -2.87 -23.81
CA TYR A 31 2.88 -2.27 -25.06
C TYR A 31 3.30 -3.00 -26.33
N ARG A 32 4.31 -3.88 -26.30
CA ARG A 32 4.92 -4.50 -27.50
C ARG A 32 4.85 -6.04 -27.51
N LYS A 33 3.83 -6.63 -26.88
CA LYS A 33 3.67 -8.10 -26.74
C LYS A 33 3.68 -8.90 -28.06
N LYS A 34 3.24 -8.29 -29.17
CA LYS A 34 3.12 -8.94 -30.49
C LYS A 34 4.22 -8.53 -31.48
N VAL A 35 5.21 -7.76 -31.04
CA VAL A 35 6.26 -7.23 -31.92
C VAL A 35 7.49 -8.15 -31.86
N THR A 36 8.17 -8.30 -32.99
CA THR A 36 9.36 -9.15 -33.08
C THR A 36 10.53 -8.58 -32.27
N LYS A 37 11.39 -9.48 -31.77
CA LYS A 37 12.54 -9.10 -30.95
C LYS A 37 13.48 -8.18 -31.72
N GLU A 38 13.71 -8.46 -32.99
CA GLU A 38 14.59 -7.71 -33.90
C GLU A 38 14.11 -6.26 -34.06
N HIS A 39 12.80 -6.07 -34.23
CA HIS A 39 12.22 -4.74 -34.37
C HIS A 39 12.31 -3.95 -33.05
N ILE A 40 12.05 -4.59 -31.92
CA ILE A 40 12.19 -3.96 -30.60
C ILE A 40 13.64 -3.54 -30.33
N LEU A 41 14.63 -4.38 -30.69
CA LEU A 41 16.04 -4.04 -30.54
C LEU A 41 16.45 -2.87 -31.44
N THR A 42 15.89 -2.79 -32.64
CA THR A 42 16.14 -1.67 -33.56
C THR A 42 15.62 -0.35 -32.98
N GLU A 43 14.38 -0.34 -32.48
CA GLU A 43 13.82 0.84 -31.81
C GLU A 43 14.61 1.20 -30.55
N ALA A 44 14.97 0.21 -29.72
CA ALA A 44 15.75 0.44 -28.50
C ALA A 44 17.13 1.04 -28.79
N ALA A 45 17.77 0.63 -29.88
CA ALA A 45 19.05 1.20 -30.33
C ALA A 45 18.90 2.68 -30.74
N GLU A 46 17.82 3.02 -31.43
CA GLU A 46 17.54 4.41 -31.82
C GLU A 46 17.24 5.29 -30.61
N VAL A 47 16.49 4.77 -29.63
CA VAL A 47 16.23 5.45 -28.35
C VAL A 47 17.51 5.66 -27.56
N LEU A 48 18.42 4.68 -27.56
CA LEU A 48 19.72 4.81 -26.88
C LEU A 48 20.60 5.87 -27.54
N LYS A 49 20.56 5.97 -28.87
CA LYS A 49 21.36 6.92 -29.65
C LYS A 49 20.82 8.34 -29.57
N ASN A 50 19.49 8.50 -29.59
CA ASN A 50 18.81 9.79 -29.68
C ASN A 50 17.66 9.91 -28.65
N PRO A 51 17.93 9.78 -27.34
CA PRO A 51 16.86 9.71 -26.33
C PRO A 51 15.96 10.95 -26.31
N GLU A 52 16.50 12.14 -26.60
CA GLU A 52 15.74 13.40 -26.64
C GLU A 52 14.55 13.37 -27.61
N LYS A 53 14.67 12.65 -28.74
CA LYS A 53 13.59 12.51 -29.73
C LYS A 53 12.41 11.70 -29.23
N PHE A 54 12.61 10.92 -28.16
CA PHE A 54 11.61 10.02 -27.62
C PHE A 54 11.00 10.52 -26.32
N CYS A 55 11.42 11.68 -25.80
CA CYS A 55 10.73 12.32 -24.67
C CYS A 55 9.23 12.51 -24.97
N GLY A 56 8.37 12.14 -24.02
CA GLY A 56 6.91 12.17 -24.20
C GLY A 56 6.34 11.05 -25.09
N ASN A 57 7.16 10.17 -25.66
CA ASN A 57 6.67 9.01 -26.40
C ASN A 57 5.94 8.04 -25.48
N ALA A 58 4.79 7.52 -25.92
CA ALA A 58 3.93 6.65 -25.13
C ALA A 58 4.59 5.35 -24.64
N ILE A 59 5.62 4.85 -25.34
CA ILE A 59 6.31 3.59 -25.03
C ILE A 59 7.73 3.87 -24.54
N TRP A 60 8.47 4.67 -25.29
CA TRP A 60 9.90 4.91 -25.05
C TRP A 60 10.19 6.14 -24.19
N GLY A 61 9.20 7.01 -23.92
CA GLY A 61 9.42 8.26 -23.18
C GLY A 61 10.02 8.06 -21.80
N LYS A 62 9.49 7.10 -21.03
CA LYS A 62 10.05 6.75 -19.72
C LYS A 62 11.48 6.19 -19.79
N VAL A 63 11.81 5.50 -20.88
CA VAL A 63 13.15 4.95 -21.12
C VAL A 63 14.11 6.10 -21.46
N ALA A 64 13.72 6.98 -22.38
CA ALA A 64 14.45 8.18 -22.75
C ALA A 64 14.70 9.11 -21.58
N GLU A 65 13.68 9.39 -20.77
CA GLU A 65 13.80 10.14 -19.50
C GLU A 65 14.86 9.52 -18.59
N GLY A 66 14.83 8.20 -18.40
CA GLY A 66 15.82 7.50 -17.57
C GLY A 66 17.22 7.41 -18.17
N LEU A 67 17.38 7.62 -19.49
CA LEU A 67 18.67 7.71 -20.15
C LEU A 67 19.26 9.13 -20.06
N LEU A 68 18.41 10.16 -20.18
CA LEU A 68 18.80 11.58 -20.11
C LEU A 68 19.06 12.06 -18.68
N ALA A 69 18.18 11.67 -17.77
CA ALA A 69 18.23 12.01 -16.36
C ALA A 69 18.20 10.71 -15.54
N PRO A 70 19.32 9.96 -15.49
CA PRO A 70 19.36 8.72 -14.73
C PRO A 70 19.05 9.02 -13.26
N ILE A 71 18.09 8.29 -12.69
CA ILE A 71 17.78 8.38 -11.27
C ILE A 71 19.02 7.90 -10.50
N GLU A 72 19.73 8.83 -9.89
CA GLU A 72 20.82 8.51 -8.97
C GLU A 72 20.21 7.98 -7.67
N ILE A 73 20.40 6.68 -7.43
CA ILE A 73 20.04 6.08 -6.14
C ILE A 73 21.15 6.45 -5.16
N LYS A 74 20.91 7.50 -4.38
CA LYS A 74 21.79 7.90 -3.29
C LYS A 74 21.26 7.34 -1.97
N MET A 75 22.12 6.64 -1.26
CA MET A 75 21.89 6.33 0.14
C MET A 75 21.95 7.64 0.91
N HIS A 76 20.80 8.08 1.41
CA HIS A 76 20.74 9.27 2.25
C HIS A 76 21.22 8.92 3.66
N ALA A 77 22.24 9.64 4.14
CA ALA A 77 22.65 9.55 5.53
C ALA A 77 21.54 10.10 6.43
N LEU A 78 21.39 9.50 7.62
CA LEU A 78 20.53 10.04 8.67
C LEU A 78 21.10 11.37 9.17
N ARG A 79 20.21 12.28 9.55
CA ARG A 79 20.58 13.49 10.29
C ARG A 79 21.17 13.10 11.65
N ASN A 80 22.10 13.92 12.15
CA ASN A 80 22.67 13.71 13.48
C ASN A 80 21.68 14.06 14.60
N THR A 81 20.70 14.92 14.30
CA THR A 81 19.66 15.35 15.23
C THR A 81 18.29 14.83 14.78
N ARG A 82 17.42 14.62 15.76
CA ARG A 82 16.00 14.29 15.54
C ARG A 82 15.22 15.57 15.25
N VAL A 83 14.21 15.50 14.40
CA VAL A 83 13.21 16.57 14.30
C VAL A 83 12.35 16.65 15.57
N PRO A 84 11.60 17.76 15.80
CA PRO A 84 10.72 17.87 16.96
C PRO A 84 9.71 16.71 17.05
N PHE A 85 9.42 16.28 18.27
CA PHE A 85 8.47 15.20 18.51
C PHE A 85 7.82 15.26 19.89
N SER A 86 6.75 14.50 20.06
CA SER A 86 6.07 14.30 21.37
C SER A 86 5.80 12.81 21.61
N ILE A 87 5.96 12.36 22.84
CA ILE A 87 5.61 10.99 23.26
C ILE A 87 4.51 11.09 24.30
N TYR A 88 3.41 10.40 24.07
CA TYR A 88 2.28 10.33 24.98
C TYR A 88 2.32 8.98 25.70
N GLY A 89 2.27 8.97 27.03
CA GLY A 89 2.35 7.72 27.81
C GLY A 89 3.72 7.04 27.80
N GLU A 90 4.81 7.81 27.72
CA GLU A 90 6.19 7.32 27.51
C GLU A 90 6.62 6.16 28.42
N ASN A 91 6.18 6.17 29.69
CA ASN A 91 6.55 5.14 30.67
C ASN A 91 5.96 3.76 30.36
N GLU A 92 4.91 3.69 29.54
CA GLU A 92 4.22 2.44 29.18
C GLU A 92 4.70 1.88 27.83
N ILE A 93 5.64 2.56 27.16
CA ILE A 93 6.08 2.21 25.80
C ILE A 93 7.46 1.56 25.84
N ASP A 94 7.56 0.37 25.24
CA ASP A 94 8.82 -0.37 25.11
C ASP A 94 9.90 0.42 24.36
N GLU A 95 11.14 0.29 24.81
CA GLU A 95 12.30 1.00 24.26
C GLU A 95 12.48 0.75 22.76
N ARG A 96 12.19 -0.46 22.25
CA ARG A 96 12.36 -0.75 20.82
C ARG A 96 11.42 0.09 19.95
N ALA A 97 10.19 0.33 20.40
CA ALA A 97 9.25 1.19 19.68
C ALA A 97 9.73 2.64 19.66
N LYS A 98 10.26 3.13 20.79
CA LYS A 98 10.88 4.46 20.89
C LYS A 98 12.09 4.60 19.98
N PHE A 99 12.98 3.60 19.94
CA PHE A 99 14.13 3.60 19.04
C PHE A 99 13.74 3.62 17.55
N GLN A 100 12.70 2.88 17.16
CA GLN A 100 12.18 2.95 15.78
C GLN A 100 11.73 4.37 15.42
N LEU A 101 11.01 5.05 16.31
CA LEU A 101 10.66 6.45 16.09
C LEU A 101 11.91 7.35 16.04
N TYR A 102 12.86 7.17 16.96
CA TYR A 102 14.08 7.96 17.02
C TYR A 102 14.95 7.88 15.75
N ASP A 103 14.99 6.73 15.10
CA ASP A 103 15.67 6.58 13.83
C ASP A 103 14.88 7.21 12.68
N ALA A 104 13.56 7.04 12.66
CA ALA A 104 12.68 7.66 11.68
C ALA A 104 12.73 9.20 11.72
N LEU A 105 12.82 9.79 12.93
CA LEU A 105 12.95 11.24 13.14
C LEU A 105 14.25 11.84 12.59
N LYS A 106 15.23 11.01 12.22
CA LYS A 106 16.50 11.45 11.61
C LYS A 106 16.47 11.38 10.08
N LEU A 107 15.39 10.87 9.48
CA LEU A 107 15.29 10.83 8.02
C LEU A 107 15.37 12.25 7.45
N PRO A 108 16.09 12.48 6.34
CA PRO A 108 16.19 13.82 5.72
C PRO A 108 14.86 14.39 5.23
N ILE A 109 13.84 13.55 5.10
CA ILE A 109 12.47 13.92 4.73
C ILE A 109 11.58 14.18 5.95
N ALA A 110 12.00 13.84 7.17
CA ALA A 110 11.19 14.02 8.36
C ALA A 110 11.07 15.51 8.72
N VAL A 111 9.89 15.92 9.20
CA VAL A 111 9.55 17.28 9.62
C VAL A 111 9.18 17.33 11.10
N GLN A 112 8.37 16.36 11.55
CA GLN A 112 7.91 16.25 12.93
C GLN A 112 7.46 14.80 13.19
N GLY A 113 7.41 14.36 14.45
CA GLY A 113 6.76 13.10 14.79
C GLY A 113 6.01 13.11 16.11
N ALA A 114 5.28 12.03 16.35
CA ALA A 114 4.64 11.75 17.62
C ALA A 114 4.60 10.24 17.88
N LEU A 115 4.50 9.84 19.14
CA LEU A 115 4.29 8.45 19.54
C LEU A 115 3.08 8.37 20.46
N MET A 116 2.10 7.55 20.08
CA MET A 116 0.87 7.35 20.83
C MET A 116 1.07 6.37 22.01
N PRO A 117 0.21 6.40 23.05
CA PRO A 117 0.37 5.56 24.24
C PRO A 117 0.26 4.05 23.99
N ASP A 118 -0.38 3.64 22.90
CA ASP A 118 -0.54 2.25 22.47
C ASP A 118 0.64 1.75 21.60
N ALA A 119 1.70 2.55 21.50
CA ALA A 119 2.79 2.26 20.60
C ALA A 119 3.55 0.99 20.96
N HIS A 120 3.91 0.24 19.93
CA HIS A 120 4.69 -0.98 20.04
C HIS A 120 5.52 -1.20 18.77
N THR A 121 6.43 -2.17 18.83
CA THR A 121 7.38 -2.43 17.75
C THR A 121 6.65 -2.77 16.44
N GLY A 122 6.98 -2.03 15.39
CA GLY A 122 6.47 -2.23 14.03
C GLY A 122 7.59 -2.59 13.04
N TYR A 123 7.36 -2.28 11.76
CA TYR A 123 8.33 -2.53 10.68
C TYR A 123 8.86 -1.19 10.14
N GLY A 124 10.07 -0.81 10.55
CA GLY A 124 10.69 0.47 10.20
C GLY A 124 10.20 1.63 11.07
N LEU A 125 8.89 1.87 11.11
CA LEU A 125 8.25 2.76 12.09
C LEU A 125 7.49 1.92 13.14
N PRO A 126 7.34 2.41 14.38
CA PRO A 126 6.50 1.75 15.38
C PRO A 126 5.02 1.88 15.01
N ILE A 127 4.22 0.88 15.41
CA ILE A 127 2.76 1.03 15.42
C ILE A 127 2.43 2.09 16.48
N GLY A 128 1.43 2.94 16.23
CA GLY A 128 1.17 4.13 17.06
C GLY A 128 2.13 5.30 16.82
N GLY A 129 3.05 5.19 15.85
CA GLY A 129 3.93 6.27 15.43
C GLY A 129 3.28 7.19 14.38
N VAL A 130 3.52 8.49 14.52
CA VAL A 130 3.20 9.51 13.51
C VAL A 130 4.50 10.13 13.04
N LEU A 131 4.71 10.20 11.72
CA LEU A 131 5.85 10.88 11.12
C LEU A 131 5.37 11.79 9.98
N ALA A 132 5.49 13.09 10.18
CA ALA A 132 5.27 14.06 9.12
C ALA A 132 6.50 14.12 8.21
N THR A 133 6.28 14.01 6.90
CA THR A 133 7.34 14.01 5.88
C THR A 133 7.13 15.12 4.85
N GLU A 134 8.23 15.70 4.39
CA GLU A 134 8.26 16.70 3.34
C GLU A 134 8.42 16.02 1.98
N ASN A 135 7.45 16.22 1.07
CA ASN A 135 7.50 15.74 -0.32
C ASN A 135 7.86 14.25 -0.49
N ALA A 136 7.48 13.41 0.46
CA ALA A 136 7.79 12.00 0.46
C ALA A 136 6.68 11.16 1.09
N VAL A 137 6.51 9.95 0.57
CA VAL A 137 5.64 8.92 1.12
C VAL A 137 6.50 7.73 1.52
N ILE A 138 6.29 7.21 2.72
CA ILE A 138 6.96 6.00 3.22
C ILE A 138 5.89 4.90 3.28
N PRO A 139 5.80 3.98 2.28
CA PRO A 139 4.75 2.97 2.26
C PRO A 139 4.68 2.12 3.54
N TYR A 140 5.83 1.70 4.06
CA TYR A 140 5.89 0.95 5.32
C TYR A 140 5.53 1.78 6.56
N GLY A 141 5.61 3.11 6.48
CA GLY A 141 5.14 4.02 7.53
C GLY A 141 3.61 4.14 7.58
N VAL A 142 2.91 3.79 6.49
CA VAL A 142 1.44 3.66 6.47
C VAL A 142 1.00 2.31 7.04
N GLY A 143 1.75 1.26 6.72
CA GLY A 143 1.48 -0.12 7.13
C GLY A 143 1.11 -1.02 5.95
N VAL A 144 1.10 -2.33 6.21
CA VAL A 144 0.79 -3.33 5.17
C VAL A 144 -0.71 -3.50 4.94
N ASP A 145 -1.53 -3.21 5.96
CA ASP A 145 -2.98 -3.26 5.89
C ASP A 145 -3.55 -1.84 5.74
N ILE A 146 -3.43 -1.33 4.52
CA ILE A 146 -3.79 0.05 4.17
C ILE A 146 -5.30 0.23 4.31
N GLY A 147 -5.71 1.11 5.21
CA GLY A 147 -7.12 1.40 5.47
C GLY A 147 -7.76 0.55 6.57
N CYS A 148 -6.98 -0.26 7.30
CA CYS A 148 -7.43 -0.88 8.54
C CYS A 148 -8.00 0.20 9.47
N SER A 149 -9.26 0.04 9.87
CA SER A 149 -10.01 1.05 10.60
C SER A 149 -11.19 0.44 11.34
N MET A 150 -11.75 1.22 12.26
CA MET A 150 -12.97 0.88 13.00
C MET A 150 -14.15 1.63 12.42
N SER A 151 -15.30 0.97 12.35
CA SER A 151 -16.60 1.59 12.05
C SER A 151 -17.60 1.21 13.13
N LEU A 152 -18.35 2.18 13.63
CA LEU A 152 -19.38 2.00 14.65
C LEU A 152 -20.73 2.46 14.11
N SER A 153 -21.73 1.58 14.19
CA SER A 153 -23.14 1.91 13.91
C SER A 153 -23.94 1.78 15.20
N VAL A 154 -24.70 2.81 15.54
CA VAL A 154 -25.57 2.84 16.72
C VAL A 154 -27.01 2.66 16.29
N TYR A 155 -27.70 1.70 16.89
CA TYR A 155 -29.12 1.45 16.65
C TYR A 155 -29.95 2.03 17.81
N PRO A 156 -31.09 2.69 17.55
CA PRO A 156 -31.98 3.23 18.57
C PRO A 156 -32.81 2.12 19.24
N VAL A 157 -32.15 1.13 19.84
CA VAL A 157 -32.77 -0.01 20.51
C VAL A 157 -32.21 -0.16 21.92
N LYS A 158 -33.07 -0.52 22.88
CA LYS A 158 -32.65 -0.75 24.26
C LYS A 158 -31.72 -1.96 24.36
N ALA A 159 -30.74 -1.90 25.25
CA ALA A 159 -29.81 -3.00 25.52
C ALA A 159 -30.52 -4.33 25.87
N SER A 160 -31.72 -4.26 26.47
CA SER A 160 -32.56 -5.42 26.76
C SER A 160 -32.94 -6.24 25.52
N TYR A 161 -32.85 -5.66 24.32
CA TYR A 161 -33.10 -6.36 23.05
C TYR A 161 -32.10 -7.50 22.79
N LEU A 162 -30.89 -7.42 23.35
CA LEU A 162 -29.87 -8.48 23.26
C LEU A 162 -30.20 -9.68 24.17
N LYS A 163 -30.99 -9.47 25.23
CA LYS A 163 -31.24 -10.48 26.27
C LYS A 163 -31.96 -11.69 25.69
N GLY A 164 -31.35 -12.88 25.84
CA GLY A 164 -31.89 -14.13 25.32
C GLY A 164 -31.75 -14.33 23.80
N ARG A 165 -31.11 -13.41 23.07
CA ARG A 165 -30.97 -13.47 21.61
C ARG A 165 -29.53 -13.60 21.11
N GLN A 166 -28.58 -13.87 22.02
CA GLN A 166 -27.15 -13.96 21.70
C GLN A 166 -26.86 -14.90 20.51
N HIS A 167 -27.55 -16.04 20.44
CA HIS A 167 -27.40 -16.97 19.33
C HIS A 167 -27.83 -16.37 17.98
N GLN A 168 -28.93 -15.62 17.95
CA GLN A 168 -29.40 -14.96 16.73
C GLN A 168 -28.39 -13.92 16.24
N PHE A 169 -27.87 -13.06 17.13
CA PHE A 169 -26.86 -12.07 16.78
C PHE A 169 -25.55 -12.72 16.30
N LYS A 170 -25.11 -13.81 16.95
CA LYS A 170 -23.93 -14.55 16.49
C LYS A 170 -24.14 -15.16 15.10
N ASN A 171 -25.34 -15.67 14.82
CA ASN A 171 -25.68 -16.19 13.50
C ASN A 171 -25.66 -15.08 12.44
N ILE A 172 -26.23 -13.90 12.73
CA ILE A 172 -26.16 -12.72 11.84
C ILE A 172 -24.70 -12.40 11.47
N LEU A 173 -23.78 -12.33 12.45
CA LEU A 173 -22.36 -12.10 12.15
C LEU A 173 -21.77 -13.19 11.26
N SER A 174 -22.07 -14.46 11.57
CA SER A 174 -21.51 -15.62 10.85
C SER A 174 -22.06 -15.76 9.42
N GLU A 175 -23.28 -15.29 9.19
CA GLU A 175 -23.95 -15.25 7.89
C GLU A 175 -23.44 -14.09 7.02
N HIS A 176 -23.21 -12.91 7.62
CA HIS A 176 -22.90 -11.69 6.87
C HIS A 176 -21.41 -11.31 6.80
N THR A 177 -20.54 -12.00 7.54
CA THR A 177 -19.08 -11.89 7.36
C THR A 177 -18.40 -13.25 7.42
N LYS A 178 -17.11 -13.28 7.08
CA LYS A 178 -16.23 -14.44 7.13
C LYS A 178 -14.92 -14.05 7.80
N PHE A 179 -14.35 -14.99 8.57
CA PHE A 179 -13.15 -14.78 9.35
C PHE A 179 -12.01 -15.70 8.91
N GLY A 180 -10.78 -15.31 9.20
CA GLY A 180 -9.57 -16.02 8.80
C GLY A 180 -9.07 -15.64 7.41
N MET A 181 -7.90 -16.19 7.03
CA MET A 181 -7.18 -15.75 5.83
C MET A 181 -7.74 -16.32 4.52
N ARG A 182 -8.52 -17.41 4.58
CA ARG A 182 -8.93 -18.20 3.42
C ARG A 182 -10.45 -18.28 3.24
N GLU A 183 -11.22 -18.03 4.29
CA GLU A 183 -12.66 -18.12 4.22
C GLU A 183 -13.23 -16.91 3.47
N THR A 184 -14.14 -17.16 2.55
CA THR A 184 -14.80 -16.12 1.76
C THR A 184 -16.25 -16.51 1.48
N HIS A 185 -17.09 -15.54 1.16
CA HIS A 185 -18.49 -15.79 0.82
C HIS A 185 -18.61 -16.71 -0.39
N ALA A 186 -19.56 -17.65 -0.35
CA ALA A 186 -19.85 -18.52 -1.50
C ALA A 186 -20.41 -17.70 -2.68
N VAL A 187 -21.36 -16.82 -2.38
CA VAL A 187 -21.88 -15.82 -3.33
C VAL A 187 -20.97 -14.61 -3.29
N LYS A 188 -20.46 -14.19 -4.46
CA LYS A 188 -19.57 -13.04 -4.57
C LYS A 188 -20.37 -11.76 -4.83
N HIS A 189 -19.97 -10.68 -4.17
CA HIS A 189 -20.55 -9.36 -4.37
C HIS A 189 -19.67 -8.57 -5.36
N SER A 190 -20.30 -7.98 -6.37
CA SER A 190 -19.61 -7.03 -7.25
C SER A 190 -19.64 -5.63 -6.63
N HIS A 191 -18.65 -4.81 -6.98
CA HIS A 191 -18.55 -3.41 -6.58
C HIS A 191 -17.87 -2.62 -7.70
N GLU A 192 -18.32 -1.40 -7.94
CA GLU A 192 -17.83 -0.50 -9.00
C GLU A 192 -16.30 -0.27 -8.96
N ILE A 193 -15.69 -0.44 -7.78
CA ILE A 193 -14.23 -0.34 -7.59
C ILE A 193 -13.47 -1.29 -8.54
N PHE A 194 -14.02 -2.46 -8.85
CA PHE A 194 -13.38 -3.44 -9.71
C PHE A 194 -13.46 -3.11 -11.20
N GLU A 195 -14.24 -2.09 -11.57
CA GLU A 195 -14.35 -1.59 -12.96
C GLU A 195 -13.32 -0.49 -13.25
N ARG A 196 -12.70 0.07 -12.20
CA ARG A 196 -11.70 1.13 -12.33
C ARG A 196 -10.52 0.69 -13.20
N SER A 197 -10.07 1.60 -14.07
CA SER A 197 -9.01 1.33 -15.05
C SER A 197 -7.66 1.00 -14.40
N ILE A 198 -7.43 1.42 -13.16
CA ILE A 198 -6.22 1.14 -12.37
C ILE A 198 -5.89 -0.36 -12.27
N PHE A 199 -6.90 -1.24 -12.24
CA PHE A 199 -6.71 -2.69 -12.23
C PHE A 199 -6.21 -3.25 -13.57
N ARG A 200 -6.31 -2.47 -14.66
CA ARG A 200 -5.75 -2.79 -15.99
C ARG A 200 -4.42 -2.09 -16.21
N GLU A 201 -4.22 -0.93 -15.60
CA GLU A 201 -3.06 -0.06 -15.82
C GLU A 201 -1.88 -0.35 -14.89
N ILE A 202 -2.13 -0.84 -13.67
CA ILE A 202 -1.09 -1.11 -12.67
C ILE A 202 -0.90 -2.63 -12.56
N PRO A 203 0.24 -3.19 -13.03
CA PRO A 203 0.45 -4.65 -13.06
C PRO A 203 0.28 -5.33 -11.70
N LEU A 204 0.74 -4.68 -10.62
CA LEU A 204 0.56 -5.20 -9.26
C LEU A 204 -0.93 -5.34 -8.91
N LEU A 205 -1.73 -4.30 -9.15
CA LEU A 205 -3.16 -4.34 -8.85
C LEU A 205 -3.89 -5.34 -9.75
N GLN A 206 -3.48 -5.44 -11.02
CA GLN A 206 -4.04 -6.45 -11.94
C GLN A 206 -3.93 -7.86 -11.36
N GLN A 207 -2.79 -8.22 -10.78
CA GLN A 207 -2.56 -9.52 -10.15
C GLN A 207 -3.36 -9.71 -8.85
N LEU A 208 -3.68 -8.62 -8.16
CA LEU A 208 -4.41 -8.64 -6.88
C LEU A 208 -5.93 -8.54 -7.05
N LYS A 209 -6.43 -8.19 -8.25
CA LYS A 209 -7.86 -7.96 -8.50
C LYS A 209 -8.73 -9.14 -8.08
N ASP A 210 -8.41 -10.34 -8.55
CA ASP A 210 -9.20 -11.53 -8.27
C ASP A 210 -9.19 -11.90 -6.79
N LYS A 211 -8.06 -11.66 -6.11
CA LYS A 211 -7.94 -11.85 -4.67
C LYS A 211 -8.84 -10.87 -3.93
N ALA A 212 -8.76 -9.58 -4.25
CA ALA A 212 -9.59 -8.54 -3.64
C ALA A 212 -11.09 -8.80 -3.89
N TYR A 213 -11.47 -9.17 -5.11
CA TYR A 213 -12.84 -9.54 -5.46
C TYR A 213 -13.36 -10.71 -4.62
N LYS A 214 -12.56 -11.77 -4.44
CA LYS A 214 -12.97 -12.93 -3.64
C LYS A 214 -13.15 -12.61 -2.16
N GLN A 215 -12.37 -11.66 -1.63
CA GLN A 215 -12.33 -11.29 -0.22
C GLN A 215 -13.25 -10.12 0.14
N LEU A 216 -13.95 -9.51 -0.83
CA LEU A 216 -14.89 -8.42 -0.55
C LEU A 216 -16.00 -8.91 0.40
N GLY A 217 -16.27 -8.12 1.44
CA GLY A 217 -17.31 -8.42 2.45
C GLY A 217 -16.88 -9.41 3.53
N THR A 218 -15.58 -9.68 3.68
CA THR A 218 -15.04 -10.52 4.77
C THR A 218 -14.27 -9.68 5.78
N SER A 219 -14.30 -10.06 7.06
CA SER A 219 -13.49 -9.43 8.12
C SER A 219 -12.02 -9.85 8.07
N GLY A 220 -11.70 -11.00 7.49
CA GLY A 220 -10.33 -11.51 7.44
C GLY A 220 -9.84 -12.04 8.78
N GLY A 221 -8.53 -11.99 9.03
CA GLY A 221 -7.90 -12.51 10.25
C GLY A 221 -7.05 -11.46 10.97
N GLY A 222 -6.26 -11.90 11.96
CA GLY A 222 -5.45 -11.00 12.77
C GLY A 222 -6.29 -10.31 13.85
N ASN A 223 -6.16 -8.99 13.95
CA ASN A 223 -6.90 -8.16 14.91
C ASN A 223 -8.24 -7.64 14.37
N HIS A 224 -8.74 -8.15 13.24
CA HIS A 224 -10.00 -7.74 12.66
C HIS A 224 -11.18 -8.46 13.33
N PHE A 225 -12.17 -7.70 13.78
CA PHE A 225 -13.36 -8.22 14.45
C PHE A 225 -14.61 -7.45 14.04
N VAL A 226 -15.76 -8.06 14.31
CA VAL A 226 -17.08 -7.42 14.25
C VAL A 226 -17.86 -7.95 15.44
N GLU A 227 -18.50 -7.06 16.19
CA GLU A 227 -19.24 -7.42 17.39
C GLU A 227 -20.50 -6.59 17.56
N PHE A 228 -21.44 -7.13 18.34
CA PHE A 228 -22.57 -6.38 18.87
C PHE A 228 -22.26 -6.02 20.31
N GLY A 229 -22.31 -4.72 20.63
CA GLY A 229 -22.05 -4.19 21.96
C GLY A 229 -23.21 -3.33 22.48
N ILE A 230 -23.11 -2.95 23.75
CA ILE A 230 -23.97 -1.94 24.35
C ILE A 230 -23.19 -0.65 24.39
N VAL A 231 -23.72 0.40 23.77
CA VAL A 231 -23.16 1.75 23.86
C VAL A 231 -23.81 2.49 25.02
N SER A 232 -23.00 3.10 25.89
CA SER A 232 -23.45 4.02 26.92
C SER A 232 -23.00 5.42 26.54
N ILE A 233 -23.96 6.31 26.26
CA ILE A 233 -23.69 7.69 25.87
C ILE A 233 -24.08 8.59 27.04
N SER A 234 -23.08 9.15 27.71
CA SER A 234 -23.22 9.99 28.91
C SER A 234 -23.42 11.48 28.61
N ASN A 235 -23.51 11.85 27.32
CA ASN A 235 -23.69 13.25 26.92
C ASN A 235 -25.11 13.73 27.21
N ASP A 236 -25.24 14.94 27.76
CA ASP A 236 -26.53 15.58 28.06
C ASP A 236 -27.41 15.81 26.83
N LYS A 237 -26.83 15.87 25.62
CA LYS A 237 -27.55 15.99 24.34
C LYS A 237 -27.65 14.66 23.59
N ASN A 238 -27.95 13.57 24.29
CA ASN A 238 -28.08 12.26 23.68
C ASN A 238 -29.40 12.13 22.90
N GLU A 239 -29.32 12.07 21.58
CA GLU A 239 -30.47 11.88 20.67
C GLU A 239 -31.09 10.46 20.71
N PHE A 240 -30.45 9.52 21.41
CA PHE A 240 -30.90 8.14 21.58
C PHE A 240 -31.60 7.85 22.93
N GLN A 241 -31.84 8.88 23.76
CA GLN A 241 -32.62 8.76 25.01
C GLN A 241 -34.13 8.86 24.77
#